data_AF-A0A1R0GR32-F1
#
_entry.id   AF-A0A1R0GR32-F1
#
_cell.length_a   1.000
_cell.length_b   1.000
_cell.length_c   1.000
_cell.angle_alpha   90.00
_cell.angle_beta   90.00
_cell.angle_gamma   90.00
#
_symmetry.space_group_name_H-M   'P 1'
#
loop_
_entity.id
_entity.type
_entity.pdbx_description
1 polymer ?
#
loop_
_entity_poly.entity_id
_entity_poly.type
_entity_poly.pdbx_seq_one_letter_code
_entity_poly.pdbx_strand_id
1 'polypeptide(L)'
;MDFTDNIAITPKQLAELISALDESVITAPTLKKILIRKFDGDEMDPIQIARSNKWIVSNDEQALVSLCESILLQNPKKVQEYRSTINSPKNNTKRILSYFVGLVMKTPSVGASAKPQRVLEILKNLLDH
;
A
#
# COMPACT_ATOMS: atom_id res chain seq x y z
N MET A 1 0.76 11.15 -35.62
CA MET A 1 0.74 11.17 -34.14
C MET A 1 2.10 10.66 -33.73
N ASP A 2 3.00 11.58 -33.41
CA ASP A 2 4.31 11.21 -32.88
C ASP A 2 4.11 10.80 -31.41
N PHE A 3 4.85 9.79 -30.93
CA PHE A 3 4.75 9.37 -29.52
C PHE A 3 5.16 10.50 -28.56
N THR A 4 5.82 11.53 -29.07
CA THR A 4 6.30 12.71 -28.37
C THR A 4 5.22 13.78 -28.14
N ASP A 5 4.11 13.75 -28.89
CA ASP A 5 3.07 14.79 -28.84
C ASP A 5 2.25 14.80 -27.52
N ASN A 6 2.41 13.78 -26.67
CA ASN A 6 1.58 13.58 -25.46
C ASN A 6 2.37 13.09 -24.23
N ILE A 7 3.59 13.59 -24.05
CA ILE A 7 4.42 13.26 -22.88
C ILE A 7 3.98 14.12 -21.68
N ALA A 8 3.16 13.56 -20.80
CA ALA A 8 2.64 14.25 -19.61
C ALA A 8 3.63 14.34 -18.43
N ILE A 9 4.85 13.78 -18.58
CA ILE A 9 5.88 13.76 -17.54
C ILE A 9 7.26 14.00 -18.14
N THR A 10 8.02 14.93 -17.55
CA THR A 10 9.39 15.19 -18.00
C THR A 10 10.36 14.10 -17.55
N PRO A 11 11.50 13.90 -18.25
CA PRO A 11 12.54 12.96 -17.81
C PRO A 11 13.03 13.23 -16.37
N LYS A 12 13.13 14.50 -15.98
CA LYS A 12 13.50 14.91 -14.63
C LYS A 12 12.49 14.44 -13.58
N GLN A 13 11.21 14.66 -13.83
CA GLN A 13 10.12 14.22 -12.95
C GLN A 13 10.06 12.69 -12.82
N LEU A 14 10.32 11.97 -13.91
CA LEU A 14 10.40 10.52 -13.86
C LEU A 14 11.60 10.04 -13.03
N ALA A 15 12.76 10.66 -13.18
CA ALA A 15 13.94 10.36 -12.37
C ALA A 15 13.67 10.61 -10.87
N GLU A 16 13.03 11.73 -10.53
CA GLU A 16 12.64 12.04 -9.15
C GLU A 16 11.66 11.01 -8.57
N LEU A 17 10.69 10.53 -9.36
CA LEU A 17 9.78 9.46 -8.93
C LEU A 17 10.50 8.12 -8.70
N ILE A 18 11.47 7.78 -9.55
CA ILE A 18 12.27 6.56 -9.39
C ILE A 18 13.13 6.66 -8.13
N SER A 19 13.81 7.78 -7.91
CA SER A 19 14.57 8.01 -6.68
C SER A 19 13.69 7.94 -5.44
N ALA A 20 12.49 8.53 -5.47
CA ALA A 20 11.54 8.45 -4.36
C ALA A 20 11.03 7.02 -4.10
N LEU A 21 10.94 6.18 -5.14
CA LEU A 21 10.64 4.76 -4.98
C LEU A 21 11.80 4.01 -4.33
N ASP A 22 13.03 4.24 -4.79
CA ASP A 22 14.25 3.60 -4.27
C ASP A 22 14.50 3.98 -2.81
N GLU A 23 14.30 5.26 -2.47
CA GLU A 23 14.37 5.79 -1.10
C GLU A 23 13.17 5.39 -0.23
N SER A 24 12.24 4.59 -0.76
CA SER A 24 11.01 4.17 -0.07
C SER A 24 10.11 5.32 0.40
N VAL A 25 10.22 6.51 -0.20
CA VAL A 25 9.35 7.67 0.07
C VAL A 25 7.95 7.43 -0.49
N ILE A 26 7.84 6.72 -1.61
CA ILE A 26 6.58 6.26 -2.19
C ILE A 26 6.64 4.75 -2.47
N THR A 27 5.47 4.14 -2.66
CA THR A 27 5.37 2.72 -3.05
C THR A 27 5.16 2.57 -4.56
N ALA A 28 5.48 1.40 -5.13
CA ALA A 28 5.27 1.14 -6.56
C ALA A 28 3.80 1.32 -7.02
N PRO A 29 2.76 0.92 -6.24
CA PRO A 29 1.37 1.24 -6.56
C PRO A 29 1.09 2.75 -6.60
N THR A 30 1.67 3.52 -5.68
CA THR A 30 1.55 4.99 -5.64
C THR A 30 2.21 5.62 -6.87
N LEU A 31 3.41 5.19 -7.25
CA LEU A 31 4.09 5.66 -8.47
C LEU A 31 3.20 5.46 -9.71
N LYS A 32 2.60 4.27 -9.87
CA LYS A 32 1.66 4.00 -10.98
C LYS A 32 0.45 4.94 -10.99
N LYS A 33 -0.13 5.21 -9.82
CA LYS A 33 -1.27 6.15 -9.69
C LYS A 33 -0.89 7.57 -10.07
N ILE A 34 0.29 8.02 -9.67
CA ILE A 34 0.80 9.35 -10.02
C ILE A 34 0.99 9.46 -11.53
N LEU A 35 1.61 8.45 -12.17
CA LEU A 35 1.77 8.43 -13.62
C LEU A 35 0.44 8.51 -14.35
N ILE A 36 -0.54 7.65 -14.01
CA ILE A 36 -1.88 7.69 -14.59
C ILE A 36 -2.48 9.10 -14.47
N ARG A 37 -2.41 9.70 -13.29
CA ARG A 37 -2.94 11.03 -13.03
C ARG A 37 -2.26 12.14 -13.83
N LYS A 38 -0.95 12.05 -14.06
CA LYS A 38 -0.23 12.94 -14.98
C LYS A 38 -0.76 12.79 -16.40
N PHE A 39 -0.89 11.55 -16.89
CA PHE A 39 -1.43 11.27 -18.23
C PHE A 39 -2.91 11.64 -18.40
N ASP A 40 -3.68 11.70 -17.30
CA ASP A 40 -5.06 12.20 -17.28
C ASP A 40 -5.16 13.74 -17.26
N GLY A 41 -4.03 14.46 -17.30
CA GLY A 41 -3.98 15.92 -17.40
C GLY A 41 -3.73 16.66 -16.09
N ASP A 42 -3.31 15.99 -15.02
CA ASP A 42 -2.91 16.68 -13.79
C ASP A 42 -1.57 17.42 -14.01
N GLU A 43 -1.61 18.75 -13.95
CA GLU A 43 -0.43 19.61 -14.14
C GLU A 43 0.47 19.69 -12.89
N MET A 44 0.00 19.20 -11.74
CA MET A 44 0.75 19.23 -10.50
C MET A 44 2.06 18.45 -10.62
N ASP A 45 3.06 18.87 -9.85
CA ASP A 45 4.29 18.14 -9.68
C ASP A 45 4.01 16.71 -9.14
N PRO A 46 4.60 15.65 -9.71
CA PRO A 46 4.33 14.27 -9.32
C PRO A 46 4.53 13.98 -7.84
N ILE A 47 5.55 14.55 -7.21
CA ILE A 47 5.78 14.38 -5.77
C ILE A 47 4.75 15.16 -4.96
N GLN A 48 4.32 16.33 -5.44
CA GLN A 48 3.27 17.08 -4.78
C GLN A 48 1.89 16.39 -4.87
N ILE A 49 1.62 15.63 -5.93
CA ILE A 49 0.44 14.73 -6.00
C ILE A 49 0.48 13.72 -4.85
N ALA A 50 1.64 13.08 -4.63
CA ALA A 50 1.81 12.11 -3.55
C ALA A 50 1.61 12.73 -2.16
N ARG A 51 2.16 13.92 -1.92
CA ARG A 51 2.03 14.65 -0.65
C ARG A 51 0.58 15.06 -0.37
N SER A 52 -0.07 15.67 -1.35
CA SER A 52 -1.44 16.18 -1.22
C SER A 52 -2.46 15.05 -0.95
N ASN A 53 -2.19 13.85 -1.49
CA ASN A 53 -3.04 12.68 -1.29
C ASN A 53 -2.66 11.82 -0.08
N LYS A 54 -1.68 12.23 0.73
CA LYS A 54 -1.13 11.43 1.85
C LYS A 54 -0.68 10.03 1.40
N TRP A 55 -0.02 9.94 0.24
CA TRP A 55 0.52 8.70 -0.30
C TRP A 55 2.03 8.54 -0.07
N ILE A 56 2.67 9.53 0.56
CA ILE A 56 4.03 9.42 1.05
C ILE A 56 4.05 8.34 2.14
N VAL A 57 5.02 7.43 2.05
CA VAL A 57 5.22 6.38 3.04
C VAL A 57 5.43 7.01 4.40
N SER A 58 4.62 6.61 5.36
CA SER A 58 4.62 7.14 6.72
C SER A 58 5.08 6.06 7.70
N ASN A 59 5.97 6.41 8.61
CA ASN A 59 6.35 5.55 9.74
C ASN A 59 5.37 5.66 10.92
N ASP A 60 4.12 6.08 10.68
CA ASP A 60 3.08 6.09 11.72
C ASP A 60 2.62 4.65 12.00
N GLU A 61 3.45 3.98 12.78
CA GLU A 61 3.26 2.60 13.17
C GLU A 61 2.00 2.42 13.99
N GLN A 62 1.68 3.40 14.85
CA GLN A 62 0.49 3.35 15.68
C GLN A 62 -0.79 3.41 14.83
N ALA A 63 -0.87 4.33 13.86
CA ALA A 63 -2.00 4.39 12.94
C ALA A 63 -2.14 3.10 12.10
N LEU A 64 -1.01 2.50 11.68
CA LEU A 64 -1.03 1.25 10.92
C LEU A 64 -1.49 0.06 11.77
N VAL A 65 -1.04 -0.03 13.02
CA VAL A 65 -1.49 -1.05 13.98
C VAL A 65 -2.99 -0.90 14.25
N SER A 66 -3.46 0.31 14.57
CA SER A 66 -4.89 0.55 14.80
C SER A 66 -5.77 0.22 13.59
N LEU A 67 -5.27 0.48 12.37
CA LEU A 67 -5.97 0.07 11.14
C LEU A 67 -6.04 -1.45 11.02
N CYS A 68 -4.93 -2.15 11.25
CA CYS A 68 -4.90 -3.62 11.23
C CYS A 68 -5.87 -4.20 12.26
N GLU A 69 -5.86 -3.72 13.50
CA GLU A 69 -6.80 -4.13 14.56
C GLU A 69 -8.26 -3.92 14.13
N SER A 70 -8.60 -2.73 13.61
CA SER A 70 -9.95 -2.44 13.12
C SER A 70 -10.38 -3.40 12.01
N ILE A 71 -9.49 -3.74 11.07
CA ILE A 71 -9.81 -4.69 9.98
C ILE A 71 -10.02 -6.10 10.53
N LEU A 72 -9.22 -6.54 11.50
CA LEU A 72 -9.41 -7.84 12.14
C LEU A 72 -10.74 -7.90 12.90
N LEU A 73 -11.10 -6.86 13.65
CA LEU A 73 -12.37 -6.75 14.37
C LEU A 73 -13.59 -6.77 13.45
N GLN A 74 -13.49 -6.15 12.27
CA GLN A 74 -14.55 -6.16 11.26
C GLN A 74 -14.69 -7.50 10.53
N ASN A 75 -13.70 -8.40 10.64
CA ASN A 75 -13.64 -9.67 9.91
C ASN A 75 -13.46 -10.90 10.83
N PRO A 76 -14.31 -11.06 11.88
CA PRO A 76 -14.08 -12.07 12.92
C PRO A 76 -14.11 -13.51 12.40
N LYS A 77 -14.94 -13.80 11.38
CA LYS A 77 -14.99 -15.12 10.73
C LYS A 77 -13.65 -15.50 10.09
N LYS A 78 -12.97 -14.52 9.49
CA LYS A 78 -11.69 -14.74 8.82
C LYS A 78 -10.55 -14.88 9.83
N VAL A 79 -10.64 -14.20 10.97
CA VAL A 79 -9.74 -14.39 12.11
C VAL A 79 -9.85 -15.81 12.68
N GLN A 80 -11.07 -16.33 12.82
CA GLN A 80 -11.30 -17.72 13.25
C GLN A 80 -10.77 -18.73 12.22
N GLU A 81 -10.94 -18.46 10.92
CA GLU A 81 -10.33 -19.27 9.85
C GLU A 81 -8.79 -19.27 10.00
N TYR A 82 -8.17 -18.11 10.30
CA TYR A 82 -6.73 -18.06 10.53
C TYR A 82 -6.33 -18.98 11.69
N ARG A 83 -6.91 -18.76 12.88
CA ARG A 83 -6.56 -19.51 14.10
C ARG A 83 -6.78 -21.02 13.97
N SER A 84 -7.86 -21.45 13.29
CA SER A 84 -8.13 -22.88 13.05
C SER A 84 -7.15 -23.54 12.08
N THR A 85 -6.52 -22.77 11.19
CA THR A 85 -5.58 -23.31 10.18
C THR A 85 -4.14 -23.42 10.67
N ILE A 86 -3.75 -22.75 11.76
CA ILE A 86 -2.37 -22.76 12.30
C ILE A 86 -1.92 -24.18 12.65
N ASN A 87 -2.82 -24.99 13.23
CA ASN A 87 -2.54 -26.36 13.67
C ASN A 87 -3.07 -27.43 12.71
N SER A 88 -3.46 -27.05 11.50
CA SER A 88 -4.12 -27.94 10.54
C SER A 88 -3.16 -28.43 9.45
N PRO A 89 -3.28 -29.69 8.97
CA PRO A 89 -2.47 -30.20 7.84
C PRO A 89 -2.70 -29.42 6.53
N LYS A 90 -3.81 -28.67 6.41
CA LYS A 90 -4.05 -27.71 5.33
C LYS A 90 -3.69 -26.29 5.79
N ASN A 91 -2.40 -25.98 5.82
CA ASN A 91 -1.91 -24.66 6.23
C ASN A 91 -2.25 -23.58 5.18
N ASN A 92 -3.38 -22.89 5.39
CA ASN A 92 -3.84 -21.79 4.54
C ASN A 92 -3.54 -20.40 5.12
N THR A 93 -2.72 -20.32 6.18
CA THR A 93 -2.39 -19.06 6.89
C THR A 93 -1.87 -17.98 5.94
N LYS A 94 -0.96 -18.34 5.01
CA LYS A 94 -0.44 -17.42 3.99
C LYS A 94 -1.55 -16.79 3.15
N ARG A 95 -2.54 -17.58 2.72
CA ARG A 95 -3.67 -17.08 1.91
C ARG A 95 -4.52 -16.10 2.70
N ILE A 96 -4.76 -16.40 3.98
CA ILE A 96 -5.58 -15.57 4.86
C ILE A 96 -4.86 -14.27 5.21
N LEU A 97 -3.55 -14.32 5.47
CA LEU A 97 -2.72 -13.14 5.68
C LEU A 97 -2.68 -12.26 4.43
N SER A 98 -2.49 -12.83 3.23
CA SER A 98 -2.54 -12.06 1.98
C SER A 98 -3.89 -11.38 1.75
N TYR A 99 -4.99 -12.00 2.18
CA TYR A 99 -6.32 -11.38 2.15
C TYR A 99 -6.38 -10.14 3.05
N PHE A 100 -5.92 -10.25 4.30
CA PHE A 100 -5.89 -9.12 5.23
C PHE A 100 -4.95 -8.00 4.80
N VAL A 101 -3.76 -8.33 4.30
CA VAL A 101 -2.84 -7.35 3.70
C VAL A 101 -3.55 -6.60 2.58
N GLY A 102 -4.27 -7.31 1.71
CA GLY A 102 -5.05 -6.71 0.64
C GLY A 102 -6.15 -5.76 1.13
N LEU A 103 -6.81 -6.06 2.27
CA LEU A 103 -7.78 -5.16 2.89
C LEU A 103 -7.11 -3.89 3.44
N VAL A 104 -6.00 -4.03 4.16
CA VAL A 104 -5.25 -2.90 4.73
C VAL A 104 -4.75 -1.98 3.61
N MET A 105 -4.18 -2.53 2.54
CA MET A 105 -3.67 -1.79 1.38
C MET A 105 -4.76 -1.05 0.59
N LYS A 106 -6.02 -1.51 0.67
CA LYS A 106 -7.17 -0.84 0.04
C LYS A 106 -7.65 0.36 0.84
N THR A 107 -7.34 0.44 2.13
CA THR A 107 -7.73 1.57 2.96
C THR A 107 -6.98 2.83 2.50
N PRO A 108 -7.69 3.93 2.19
CA PRO A 108 -7.07 5.19 1.79
C PRO A 108 -6.10 5.73 2.84
N SER A 109 -5.13 6.52 2.38
CA SER A 109 -4.09 7.16 3.19
C SER A 109 -3.16 6.15 3.88
N VAL A 110 -3.57 5.54 5.00
CA VAL A 110 -2.70 4.67 5.82
C VAL A 110 -2.28 3.41 5.06
N GLY A 111 -3.18 2.78 4.30
CA GLY A 111 -2.84 1.65 3.46
C GLY A 111 -1.95 2.04 2.27
N ALA A 112 -2.17 3.22 1.70
CA ALA A 112 -1.39 3.73 0.57
C ALA A 112 0.03 4.17 0.96
N SER A 113 0.21 4.60 2.22
CA SER A 113 1.49 4.98 2.81
C SER A 113 2.21 3.84 3.54
N ALA A 114 1.65 2.63 3.54
CA ALA A 114 2.24 1.48 4.23
C ALA A 114 2.99 0.54 3.28
N LYS A 115 4.04 -0.11 3.80
CA LYS A 115 4.75 -1.19 3.09
C LYS A 115 4.03 -2.52 3.29
N PRO A 116 3.73 -3.31 2.24
CA PRO A 116 3.04 -4.59 2.36
C PRO A 116 3.70 -5.56 3.34
N GLN A 117 5.04 -5.59 3.38
CA GLN A 117 5.81 -6.42 4.29
C GLN A 117 5.57 -6.03 5.75
N ARG A 118 5.53 -4.73 6.05
CA ARG A 118 5.28 -4.24 7.41
C ARG A 118 3.86 -4.57 7.87
N VAL A 119 2.89 -4.43 6.99
CA VAL A 119 1.50 -4.83 7.27
C VAL A 119 1.40 -6.32 7.57
N LEU A 120 2.09 -7.16 6.79
CA LEU A 120 2.13 -8.59 7.03
C LEU A 120 2.71 -8.94 8.41
N GLU A 121 3.79 -8.28 8.82
CA GLU A 121 4.40 -8.47 10.15
C GLU A 121 3.46 -8.08 11.28
N ILE A 122 2.82 -6.90 11.18
CA ILE A 122 1.85 -6.43 12.17
C ILE A 122 0.67 -7.40 12.29
N LEU A 123 0.09 -7.81 11.15
CA LEU A 123 -1.04 -8.74 11.14
C LEU A 123 -0.70 -10.09 11.75
N LYS A 124 0.50 -10.62 11.49
CA LYS A 124 0.97 -11.87 12.12
C LYS A 124 1.04 -11.70 13.64
N ASN A 125 1.70 -10.64 14.12
CA ASN A 125 1.82 -10.38 15.55
C ASN A 125 0.44 -10.28 16.22
N LEU A 126 -0.51 -9.54 15.61
CA LEU A 126 -1.87 -9.39 16.15
C LEU A 126 -2.70 -10.68 16.15
N LEU A 127 -2.41 -11.63 15.26
CA LEU A 127 -3.16 -12.87 15.10
C LEU A 127 -2.56 -14.05 15.86
N ASP A 128 -1.24 -14.04 16.07
CA ASP A 128 -0.49 -15.07 16.79
C ASP A 128 -0.54 -14.86 18.32
N HIS A 129 -0.95 -13.66 18.76
CA HIS A 129 -1.38 -13.36 20.14
C HIS A 129 -2.88 -13.64 20.35
#